data_AF-A0A9W7T434-F1
#
_entry.id   AF-A0A9W7T434-F1
#
_cell.length_a   1.000
_cell.length_b   1.000
_cell.length_c   1.000
_cell.angle_alpha   90.00
_cell.angle_beta   90.00
_cell.angle_gamma   90.00
#
_symmetry.space_group_name_H-M   'P 1'
#
loop_
_entity.id
_entity.type
_entity.pdbx_description
1 polymer ?
#
loop_
_entity_poly.entity_id
_entity_poly.type
_entity_poly.pdbx_seq_one_letter_code
_entity_poly.pdbx_strand_id
1 'polypeptide(L)'
;KKFLEDFKKDIKFKSAGPGKKLTEDKSNSKPEVSQSTAHAASRKPPTKGAQMAGAAALARIDQQHRPKVQTSQDAIRNQVKRELEAEAAATAASQKNTELEGSNVPQKDPSSFSVSGVYFICPLTGKTLTKSERELHIKEAILMRFSEDALEASIMMVHTFNKDKEKVKAAVEIISKYIDNICKNPTEEKYRKIKVSNKVFQEKVSGVEGTREYLQALGFESTMMPVECEDKTEEYLVLPPQESEALEQMKVHLECLQQGEPIRAKLDRQPQVFRPSQHATHFELPPDFYNLTPEELKKEQQLKSEIVERNAMLRTKAMREKDEQRERRKYNYALLRVRMPDGIILQGTFLAWEKVAALYQFVRDTLENGWQPFELMAPGGQKLKDDESMVLNECNLAPAALLTFSWDAAVLADIAAAGGKTAILLKPALLENIKTLS
;
A
#
# COMPACT_ATOMS: atom_id res chain seq x y z
N LYS A 1 45.69 10.15 -7.16
CA LYS A 1 44.80 9.18 -6.47
C LYS A 1 44.32 8.00 -7.34
N LYS A 2 44.32 8.09 -8.68
CA LYS A 2 43.97 6.94 -9.56
C LYS A 2 45.06 5.85 -9.71
N PHE A 3 46.34 6.20 -9.51
CA PHE A 3 47.46 5.27 -9.70
C PHE A 3 47.56 4.12 -8.66
N LEU A 4 47.05 4.34 -7.44
CA LEU A 4 47.03 3.33 -6.38
C LEU A 4 45.82 2.38 -6.45
N GLU A 5 44.75 2.79 -7.15
CA GLU A 5 43.57 1.94 -7.37
C GLU A 5 43.83 0.90 -8.45
N ASP A 6 44.60 1.26 -9.49
CA ASP A 6 44.96 0.33 -10.56
C ASP A 6 45.92 -0.75 -10.07
N PHE A 7 46.87 -0.41 -9.17
CA PHE A 7 47.78 -1.39 -8.56
C PHE A 7 47.05 -2.44 -7.68
N LYS A 8 45.98 -2.03 -6.98
CA LYS A 8 45.17 -2.95 -6.15
C LYS A 8 44.24 -3.84 -6.97
N LYS A 9 43.81 -3.40 -8.16
CA LYS A 9 43.04 -4.23 -9.10
C LYS A 9 43.93 -5.28 -9.77
N ASP A 10 45.17 -4.91 -10.07
CA ASP A 10 46.12 -5.76 -10.80
C ASP A 10 46.68 -6.92 -9.95
N ILE A 11 46.83 -6.71 -8.63
CA ILE A 11 47.20 -7.79 -7.69
C ILE A 11 46.05 -8.81 -7.51
N LYS A 12 44.79 -8.36 -7.53
CA LYS A 12 43.62 -9.24 -7.39
C LYS A 12 43.30 -10.03 -8.67
N PHE A 13 43.75 -9.58 -9.84
CA PHE A 13 43.58 -10.29 -11.11
C PHE A 13 44.69 -11.30 -11.40
N LYS A 14 45.89 -11.13 -10.84
CA LYS A 14 47.03 -12.05 -11.05
C LYS A 14 46.99 -13.33 -10.21
N SER A 15 46.16 -13.39 -9.16
CA SER A 15 45.93 -14.63 -8.38
C SER A 15 44.75 -15.47 -8.86
N ALA A 16 43.99 -14.98 -9.84
CA ALA A 16 42.93 -15.72 -10.50
C ALA A 16 43.52 -16.33 -11.78
N GLY A 17 43.56 -17.66 -11.86
CA GLY A 17 44.00 -18.36 -13.08
C GLY A 17 43.22 -17.92 -14.33
N PRO A 18 43.70 -18.24 -15.54
CA PRO A 18 43.17 -17.69 -16.78
C PRO A 18 41.68 -18.00 -16.93
N GLY A 19 40.86 -16.94 -16.93
CA GLY A 19 39.41 -17.03 -17.08
C GLY A 19 39.03 -17.53 -18.48
N LYS A 20 38.11 -18.50 -18.52
CA LYS A 20 37.60 -19.09 -19.76
C LYS A 20 36.16 -18.59 -19.97
N LYS A 21 35.92 -17.83 -21.04
CA LYS A 21 34.55 -17.39 -21.44
C LYS A 21 33.87 -18.54 -22.20
N LEU A 22 32.57 -18.72 -21.96
CA LEU A 22 31.76 -19.87 -22.41
C LEU A 22 31.12 -19.72 -23.80
N THR A 23 31.64 -18.85 -24.68
CA THR A 23 30.99 -18.56 -25.98
C THR A 23 31.92 -18.39 -27.18
N GLU A 24 33.14 -18.94 -27.19
CA GLU A 24 33.96 -18.92 -28.42
C GLU A 24 34.55 -20.28 -28.78
N ASP A 25 34.18 -20.72 -29.99
CA ASP A 25 34.64 -21.92 -30.69
C ASP A 25 36.00 -21.72 -31.37
N LYS A 26 36.68 -22.85 -31.57
CA LYS A 26 38.11 -23.08 -31.84
C LYS A 26 38.63 -22.61 -33.21
N SER A 27 39.92 -22.25 -33.26
CA SER A 27 40.97 -22.63 -34.25
C SER A 27 42.13 -21.61 -34.12
N ASN A 28 43.42 -21.84 -34.38
CA ASN A 28 44.25 -22.93 -34.90
C ASN A 28 45.71 -22.63 -34.47
N SER A 29 46.59 -23.63 -34.48
CA SER A 29 48.07 -23.58 -34.66
C SER A 29 48.87 -24.33 -33.59
N LYS A 30 49.37 -25.52 -33.96
CA LYS A 30 50.76 -25.91 -33.67
C LYS A 30 51.42 -26.43 -34.96
N PRO A 31 52.73 -26.21 -35.13
CA PRO A 31 53.41 -26.35 -36.42
C PRO A 31 53.86 -27.80 -36.72
N GLU A 32 54.17 -28.00 -38.01
CA GLU A 32 54.61 -29.20 -38.71
C GLU A 32 55.72 -30.00 -38.05
N VAL A 33 55.67 -31.34 -38.19
CA VAL A 33 56.85 -32.19 -38.45
C VAL A 33 56.46 -33.41 -39.33
N SER A 34 57.00 -33.40 -40.55
CA SER A 34 57.43 -34.47 -41.48
C SER A 34 56.52 -35.68 -41.80
N GLN A 35 56.28 -35.83 -43.12
CA GLN A 35 55.75 -36.99 -43.82
C GLN A 35 56.71 -38.21 -43.76
N SER A 36 56.15 -39.41 -43.58
CA SER A 36 56.62 -40.59 -44.30
C SER A 36 55.45 -41.57 -44.55
N THR A 37 55.43 -42.08 -45.77
CA THR A 37 54.42 -42.90 -46.43
C THR A 37 54.42 -44.36 -45.97
N ALA A 38 53.26 -44.96 -45.70
CA ALA A 38 53.02 -46.40 -45.91
C ALA A 38 51.52 -46.75 -45.86
N HIS A 39 51.15 -47.71 -46.71
CA HIS A 39 49.80 -48.15 -47.07
C HIS A 39 48.91 -48.69 -45.93
N ALA A 40 47.60 -48.61 -46.16
CA ALA A 40 46.54 -49.11 -45.30
C ALA A 40 46.57 -50.64 -45.10
N ALA A 41 46.45 -51.08 -43.83
CA ALA A 41 46.12 -52.45 -43.47
C ALA A 41 44.97 -52.47 -42.43
N SER A 42 43.94 -53.28 -42.71
CA SER A 42 42.74 -53.48 -41.91
C SER A 42 43.04 -54.02 -40.50
N ARG A 43 42.43 -53.42 -39.47
CA ARG A 43 42.62 -53.77 -38.04
C ARG A 43 41.86 -55.05 -37.68
N LYS A 44 42.57 -56.07 -37.16
CA LYS A 44 41.97 -57.30 -36.60
C LYS A 44 41.29 -57.04 -35.25
N PRO A 45 40.22 -57.79 -34.90
CA PRO A 45 39.49 -57.62 -33.64
C PRO A 45 40.36 -57.99 -32.42
N PRO A 46 40.09 -57.37 -31.25
CA PRO A 46 40.90 -57.53 -30.05
C PRO A 46 40.88 -58.96 -29.52
N THR A 47 42.03 -59.43 -29.05
CA THR A 47 42.23 -60.79 -28.53
C THR A 47 41.42 -61.02 -27.25
N LYS A 48 41.06 -62.28 -26.97
CA LYS A 48 40.23 -62.68 -25.81
C LYS A 48 40.75 -62.13 -24.46
N GLY A 49 42.06 -61.97 -24.31
CA GLY A 49 42.66 -61.35 -23.12
C GLY A 49 42.29 -59.87 -22.95
N ALA A 50 42.22 -59.10 -24.04
CA ALA A 50 41.84 -57.69 -24.01
C ALA A 50 40.34 -57.52 -23.69
N GLN A 51 39.48 -58.42 -24.18
CA GLN A 51 38.06 -58.43 -23.84
C GLN A 51 37.83 -58.79 -22.36
N MET A 52 38.53 -59.79 -21.85
CA MET A 52 38.43 -60.19 -20.44
C MET A 52 38.97 -59.12 -19.49
N ALA A 53 40.06 -58.42 -19.86
CA ALA A 53 40.56 -57.28 -19.10
C ALA A 53 39.58 -56.09 -19.14
N GLY A 54 38.91 -55.84 -20.26
CA GLY A 54 37.87 -54.83 -20.37
C GLY A 54 36.65 -55.12 -19.48
N ALA A 55 36.19 -56.38 -19.46
CA ALA A 55 35.11 -56.81 -18.58
C ALA A 55 35.49 -56.69 -17.09
N ALA A 56 36.73 -57.04 -16.72
CA ALA A 56 37.22 -56.90 -15.35
C ALA A 56 37.36 -55.43 -14.91
N ALA A 57 37.68 -54.51 -15.83
CA ALA A 57 37.74 -53.08 -15.55
C ALA A 57 36.35 -52.46 -15.30
N LEU A 58 35.35 -52.87 -16.08
CA LEU A 58 33.96 -52.42 -15.89
C LEU A 58 33.37 -52.91 -14.56
N ALA A 59 33.65 -54.16 -14.18
CA ALA A 59 33.22 -54.70 -12.89
C ALA A 59 33.80 -53.95 -11.67
N ARG A 60 34.99 -53.33 -11.81
CA ARG A 60 35.59 -52.49 -10.76
C ARG A 60 34.94 -51.11 -10.64
N ILE A 61 34.37 -50.60 -11.74
CA ILE A 61 33.69 -49.29 -11.75
C ILE A 61 32.31 -49.42 -11.10
N ASP A 62 31.58 -50.50 -11.35
CA ASP A 62 30.24 -50.72 -10.77
C ASP A 62 30.25 -50.99 -9.25
N GLN A 63 31.35 -51.51 -8.71
CA GLN A 63 31.48 -51.74 -7.26
C GLN A 63 31.92 -50.50 -6.46
N GLN A 64 32.34 -49.41 -7.12
CA GLN A 64 32.65 -48.15 -6.44
C GLN A 64 31.39 -47.28 -6.32
N HIS A 65 30.64 -47.47 -5.23
CA HIS A 65 29.61 -46.53 -4.80
C HIS A 65 30.28 -45.19 -4.43
N ARG A 66 30.30 -44.22 -5.36
CA ARG A 66 30.77 -42.86 -5.06
C ARG A 66 29.76 -42.19 -4.12
N PRO A 67 30.13 -41.79 -2.90
CA PRO A 67 29.28 -40.92 -2.11
C PRO A 67 29.16 -39.59 -2.85
N LYS A 68 27.92 -39.10 -3.06
CA LYS A 68 27.68 -37.75 -3.59
C LYS A 68 28.35 -36.76 -2.63
N VAL A 69 29.48 -36.19 -3.05
CA VAL A 69 30.10 -35.07 -2.35
C VAL A 69 29.08 -33.94 -2.40
N GLN A 70 28.43 -33.69 -1.26
CA GLN A 70 27.58 -32.51 -1.05
C GLN A 70 28.46 -31.29 -1.28
N THR A 71 28.34 -30.74 -2.48
CA THR A 71 29.01 -29.48 -2.82
C THR A 71 28.45 -28.39 -1.93
N SER A 72 29.33 -27.52 -1.43
CA SER A 72 29.02 -26.43 -0.52
C SER A 72 27.86 -25.55 -1.00
N GLN A 73 27.60 -25.47 -2.30
CA GLN A 73 26.47 -24.70 -2.84
C GLN A 73 25.09 -25.25 -2.46
N ASP A 74 24.90 -26.57 -2.42
CA ASP A 74 23.59 -27.14 -2.05
C ASP A 74 23.34 -27.06 -0.55
N ALA A 75 24.40 -27.19 0.26
CA ALA A 75 24.34 -26.93 1.70
C ALA A 75 24.00 -25.46 1.99
N ILE A 76 24.65 -24.52 1.30
CA ILE A 76 24.37 -23.07 1.41
C ILE A 76 22.94 -22.76 0.95
N ARG A 77 22.47 -23.33 -0.18
CA ARG A 77 21.10 -23.14 -0.66
C ARG A 77 20.06 -23.68 0.32
N ASN A 78 20.29 -24.85 0.90
CA ASN A 78 19.37 -25.44 1.86
C ASN A 78 19.34 -24.66 3.19
N GLN A 79 20.50 -24.13 3.62
CA GLN A 79 20.57 -23.27 4.80
C GLN A 79 19.84 -21.94 4.56
N VAL A 80 20.10 -21.27 3.43
CA VAL A 80 19.41 -20.02 3.05
C VAL A 80 17.90 -20.25 2.90
N LYS A 81 17.49 -21.38 2.29
CA LYS A 81 16.07 -21.74 2.18
C LYS A 81 15.42 -21.95 3.55
N ARG A 82 16.09 -22.65 4.46
CA ARG A 82 15.59 -22.91 5.81
C ARG A 82 15.53 -21.63 6.65
N GLU A 83 16.50 -20.73 6.52
CA GLU A 83 16.50 -19.40 7.16
C GLU A 83 15.38 -18.52 6.59
N LEU A 84 15.15 -18.52 5.27
CA LEU A 84 14.03 -17.81 4.63
C LEU A 84 12.66 -18.35 5.06
N GLU A 85 12.53 -19.67 5.17
CA GLU A 85 11.29 -20.32 5.67
C GLU A 85 11.08 -20.03 7.16
N ALA A 86 12.14 -20.02 7.97
CA ALA A 86 12.07 -19.67 9.39
C ALA A 86 11.74 -18.19 9.61
N GLU A 87 12.32 -17.27 8.84
CA GLU A 87 11.93 -15.86 8.85
C GLU A 87 10.50 -15.65 8.33
N ALA A 88 10.08 -16.37 7.29
CA ALA A 88 8.70 -16.34 6.81
C ALA A 88 7.72 -16.82 7.89
N ALA A 89 8.07 -17.88 8.62
CA ALA A 89 7.28 -18.38 9.75
C ALA A 89 7.29 -17.41 10.94
N ALA A 90 8.44 -16.84 11.31
CA ALA A 90 8.55 -15.85 12.38
C ALA A 90 7.82 -14.56 12.04
N THR A 91 7.79 -14.15 10.76
CA THR A 91 7.04 -12.98 10.32
C THR A 91 5.54 -13.24 10.21
N ALA A 92 5.11 -14.45 9.85
CA ALA A 92 3.71 -14.87 9.95
C ALA A 92 3.23 -14.92 11.41
N ALA A 93 4.09 -15.38 12.33
CA ALA A 93 3.83 -15.34 13.77
C ALA A 93 3.80 -13.90 14.31
N SER A 94 4.70 -13.04 13.84
CA SER A 94 4.72 -11.61 14.19
C SER A 94 3.51 -10.86 13.65
N GLN A 95 2.99 -11.20 12.45
CA GLN A 95 1.72 -10.68 11.93
C GLN A 95 0.51 -11.11 12.79
N LYS A 96 0.46 -12.36 13.24
CA LYS A 96 -0.53 -12.82 14.23
C LYS A 96 -0.41 -12.09 15.57
N ASN A 97 0.81 -11.80 16.02
CA ASN A 97 1.04 -11.02 17.24
C ASN A 97 0.75 -9.53 17.04
N THR A 98 0.88 -8.95 15.84
CA THR A 98 0.53 -7.53 15.61
C THR A 98 -0.99 -7.29 15.70
N GLU A 99 -1.81 -8.33 15.48
CA GLU A 99 -3.26 -8.28 15.71
C GLU A 99 -3.64 -8.46 17.19
N LEU A 100 -2.76 -9.04 18.02
CA LEU A 100 -3.00 -9.32 19.45
C LEU A 100 -2.24 -8.38 20.41
N GLU A 101 -1.17 -7.71 19.98
CA GLU A 101 -0.37 -6.76 20.76
C GLU A 101 -0.98 -5.34 20.82
N GLY A 102 -2.25 -5.18 20.45
CA GLY A 102 -3.03 -3.99 20.78
C GLY A 102 -3.40 -3.89 22.27
N SER A 103 -3.12 -4.92 23.09
CA SER A 103 -3.73 -5.06 24.42
C SER A 103 -2.81 -4.91 25.63
N ASN A 104 -1.51 -4.61 25.48
CA ASN A 104 -0.60 -4.42 26.63
C ASN A 104 0.33 -3.21 26.48
N VAL A 105 -0.24 -2.06 26.10
CA VAL A 105 0.42 -0.77 26.34
C VAL A 105 -0.03 -0.30 27.74
N PRO A 106 0.88 0.01 28.68
CA PRO A 106 0.48 0.59 29.96
C PRO A 106 -0.37 1.83 29.70
N GLN A 107 -1.57 1.90 30.29
CA GLN A 107 -2.49 3.03 30.15
C GLN A 107 -1.80 4.31 30.62
N LYS A 108 -1.18 5.03 29.69
CA LYS A 108 -0.79 6.42 29.90
C LYS A 108 -2.05 7.25 30.03
N ASP A 109 -2.06 8.16 31.00
CA ASP A 109 -3.18 9.07 31.22
C ASP A 109 -3.59 9.76 29.92
N PRO A 110 -4.90 9.92 29.64
CA PRO A 110 -5.40 10.50 28.40
C PRO A 110 -4.96 11.96 28.19
N SER A 111 -4.49 12.64 29.25
CA SER A 111 -3.90 13.98 29.21
C SER A 111 -2.49 14.03 28.60
N SER A 112 -1.82 12.88 28.44
CA SER A 112 -0.45 12.81 27.88
C SER A 112 -0.41 12.65 26.36
N PHE A 113 -1.56 12.43 25.71
CA PHE A 113 -1.62 12.27 24.26
C PHE A 113 -1.71 13.64 23.57
N SER A 114 -0.96 13.78 22.47
CA SER A 114 -1.01 14.98 21.62
C SER A 114 -2.33 15.15 20.87
N VAL A 115 -3.15 14.09 20.78
CA VAL A 115 -4.48 14.08 20.15
C VAL A 115 -5.39 13.13 20.94
N SER A 116 -6.67 13.48 21.12
CA SER A 116 -7.65 12.65 21.82
C SER A 116 -8.12 11.43 21.04
N GLY A 117 -7.95 11.43 19.71
CA GLY A 117 -8.36 10.35 18.83
C GLY A 117 -8.27 10.74 17.36
N VAL A 118 -8.64 9.79 16.48
CA VAL A 118 -8.80 10.03 15.05
C VAL A 118 -10.28 10.06 14.73
N TYR A 119 -10.73 11.17 14.14
CA TYR A 119 -12.14 11.41 13.84
C TYR A 119 -12.37 11.54 12.33
N PHE A 120 -13.61 11.32 11.91
CA PHE A 120 -14.03 11.36 10.53
C PHE A 120 -15.31 12.17 10.38
N ILE A 121 -15.44 12.91 9.28
CA ILE A 121 -16.65 13.66 8.94
C ILE A 121 -17.45 12.85 7.92
N CYS A 122 -18.71 12.61 8.23
CA CYS A 122 -19.66 12.03 7.26
C CYS A 122 -20.02 13.09 6.21
N PRO A 123 -19.79 12.84 4.91
CA PRO A 123 -20.11 13.81 3.87
C PRO A 123 -21.61 14.10 3.72
N LEU A 124 -22.48 13.18 4.15
CA LEU A 124 -23.94 13.32 4.02
C LEU A 124 -24.58 14.09 5.17
N THR A 125 -24.02 13.99 6.38
CA THR A 125 -24.62 14.57 7.59
C THR A 125 -23.76 15.64 8.25
N GLY A 126 -22.50 15.78 7.85
CA GLY A 126 -21.54 16.70 8.45
C GLY A 126 -21.11 16.32 9.89
N LYS A 127 -21.61 15.21 10.45
CA LYS A 127 -21.28 14.79 11.81
C LYS A 127 -19.86 14.22 11.90
N THR A 128 -19.15 14.59 12.97
CA THR A 128 -17.85 14.04 13.36
C THR A 128 -18.03 12.71 14.09
N LEU A 129 -17.31 11.68 13.67
CA LEU A 129 -17.51 10.28 14.04
C LEU A 129 -16.17 9.60 14.34
N THR A 130 -16.20 8.57 15.18
CA THR A 130 -15.02 7.74 15.43
C THR A 130 -14.82 6.66 14.35
N LYS A 131 -13.66 5.99 14.34
CA LYS A 131 -13.35 4.93 13.37
C LYS A 131 -14.38 3.79 13.36
N SER A 132 -14.91 3.41 14.52
CA SER A 132 -15.89 2.33 14.68
C SER A 132 -17.29 2.72 14.21
N GLU A 133 -17.69 3.97 14.47
CA GLU A 133 -19.05 4.44 14.20
C GLU A 133 -19.24 4.90 12.76
N ARG A 134 -18.16 5.28 12.08
CA ARG A 134 -18.24 5.91 10.75
C ARG A 134 -18.98 5.08 9.70
N GLU A 135 -18.77 3.76 9.69
CA GLU A 135 -19.38 2.88 8.68
C GLU A 135 -20.87 2.73 8.93
N LEU A 136 -21.25 2.50 10.20
CA LEU A 136 -22.65 2.36 10.61
C LEU A 136 -23.43 3.66 10.36
N HIS A 137 -22.86 4.80 10.74
CA HIS A 137 -23.50 6.10 10.55
C HIS A 137 -23.67 6.45 9.06
N ILE A 138 -22.71 6.09 8.20
CA ILE A 138 -22.88 6.27 6.75
C ILE A 138 -24.00 5.37 6.23
N LYS A 139 -24.09 4.11 6.69
CA LYS A 139 -25.20 3.23 6.31
C LYS A 139 -26.54 3.81 6.72
N GLU A 140 -26.67 4.26 7.97
CA GLU A 140 -27.88 4.90 8.48
C GLU A 140 -28.23 6.18 7.71
N ALA A 141 -27.24 7.04 7.42
CA ALA A 141 -27.45 8.26 6.65
C ALA A 141 -27.99 7.98 5.23
N ILE A 142 -27.49 6.93 4.57
CA ILE A 142 -27.97 6.52 3.24
C ILE A 142 -29.41 5.96 3.34
N LEU A 143 -29.70 5.15 4.35
CA LEU A 143 -31.05 4.61 4.57
C LEU A 143 -32.07 5.71 4.90
N MET A 144 -31.68 6.75 5.63
CA MET A 144 -32.55 7.91 5.87
C MET A 144 -32.85 8.65 4.56
N ARG A 145 -31.84 8.79 3.68
CA ARG A 145 -32.01 9.39 2.35
C ARG A 145 -32.87 8.57 1.40
N PHE A 146 -32.97 7.27 1.61
CA PHE A 146 -33.84 6.38 0.83
C PHE A 146 -35.32 6.81 0.87
N SER A 147 -35.76 7.45 1.95
CA SER A 147 -37.12 7.99 2.06
C SER A 147 -37.37 9.24 1.20
N GLU A 148 -36.31 9.96 0.81
CA GLU A 148 -36.38 11.17 -0.01
C GLU A 148 -36.23 10.82 -1.51
N ASP A 149 -35.16 10.12 -1.85
CA ASP A 149 -34.88 9.63 -3.20
C ASP A 149 -34.39 8.18 -3.13
N ALA A 150 -35.29 7.24 -3.47
CA ALA A 150 -35.00 5.82 -3.44
C ALA A 150 -33.95 5.41 -4.49
N LEU A 151 -33.87 6.11 -5.62
CA LEU A 151 -32.94 5.77 -6.71
C LEU A 151 -31.52 6.21 -6.35
N GLU A 152 -31.33 7.46 -5.96
CA GLU A 152 -30.02 7.99 -5.55
C GLU A 152 -29.47 7.20 -4.34
N ALA A 153 -30.31 6.98 -3.33
CA ALA A 153 -29.91 6.20 -2.15
C ALA A 153 -29.51 4.77 -2.50
N SER A 154 -30.22 4.10 -3.42
CA SER A 154 -29.88 2.75 -3.85
C SER A 154 -28.54 2.69 -4.58
N ILE A 155 -28.24 3.69 -5.43
CA ILE A 155 -26.92 3.80 -6.09
C ILE A 155 -25.83 3.95 -5.03
N MET A 156 -26.05 4.78 -4.01
CA MET A 156 -25.13 4.97 -2.90
C MET A 156 -24.94 3.66 -2.11
N MET A 157 -25.98 2.88 -1.88
CA MET A 157 -25.90 1.57 -1.19
C MET A 157 -25.03 0.58 -1.98
N VAL A 158 -25.27 0.44 -3.29
CA VAL A 158 -24.53 -0.48 -4.17
C VAL A 158 -23.03 -0.21 -4.11
N HIS A 159 -22.62 1.06 -4.16
CA HIS A 159 -21.20 1.40 -4.13
C HIS A 159 -20.61 1.43 -2.72
N THR A 160 -21.37 1.83 -1.70
CA THR A 160 -20.83 2.12 -0.36
C THR A 160 -20.80 0.90 0.56
N PHE A 161 -21.81 0.02 0.50
CA PHE A 161 -21.93 -1.08 1.46
C PHE A 161 -21.03 -2.26 1.11
N ASN A 162 -20.62 -2.35 -0.15
CA ASN A 162 -19.88 -3.47 -0.70
C ASN A 162 -18.37 -3.15 -0.73
N LYS A 163 -17.57 -3.99 -0.06
CA LYS A 163 -16.10 -3.81 0.01
C LYS A 163 -15.38 -4.22 -1.29
N ASP A 164 -15.93 -5.21 -1.99
CA ASP A 164 -15.35 -5.81 -3.19
C ASP A 164 -15.75 -5.03 -4.45
N LYS A 165 -14.89 -4.11 -4.90
CA LYS A 165 -15.14 -3.29 -6.10
C LYS A 165 -15.40 -4.11 -7.37
N GLU A 166 -14.70 -5.24 -7.52
CA GLU A 166 -14.86 -6.12 -8.68
C GLU A 166 -16.25 -6.77 -8.73
N LYS A 167 -16.82 -7.12 -7.56
CA LYS A 167 -18.18 -7.66 -7.49
C LYS A 167 -19.23 -6.59 -7.81
N VAL A 168 -19.05 -5.39 -7.28
CA VAL A 168 -19.92 -4.24 -7.57
C VAL A 168 -19.92 -3.96 -9.08
N LYS A 169 -18.74 -3.87 -9.71
CA LYS A 169 -18.63 -3.64 -11.15
C LYS A 169 -19.32 -4.74 -11.96
N ALA A 170 -19.10 -6.01 -11.62
CA ALA A 170 -19.75 -7.12 -12.30
C ALA A 170 -21.28 -7.10 -12.15
N ALA A 171 -21.80 -6.69 -10.98
CA ALA A 171 -23.23 -6.52 -10.76
C ALA A 171 -23.80 -5.38 -11.61
N VAL A 172 -23.15 -4.22 -11.60
CA VAL A 172 -23.52 -3.04 -12.41
C VAL A 172 -23.52 -3.38 -13.90
N GLU A 173 -22.55 -4.15 -14.40
CA GLU A 173 -22.51 -4.59 -15.80
C GLU A 173 -23.70 -5.50 -16.18
N ILE A 174 -24.14 -6.38 -15.27
CA ILE A 174 -25.29 -7.26 -15.51
C ILE A 174 -26.59 -6.46 -15.48
N ILE A 175 -26.75 -5.56 -14.51
CA ILE A 175 -27.90 -4.65 -14.41
C ILE A 175 -27.97 -3.76 -15.66
N SER A 176 -26.82 -3.25 -16.13
CA SER A 176 -26.72 -2.50 -17.39
C SER A 176 -27.25 -3.29 -18.57
N LYS A 177 -26.89 -4.58 -18.69
CA LYS A 177 -27.39 -5.44 -19.76
C LYS A 177 -28.89 -5.68 -19.68
N TYR A 178 -29.46 -5.84 -18.49
CA TYR A 178 -30.91 -5.99 -18.34
C TYR A 178 -31.64 -4.72 -18.80
N ILE A 179 -31.20 -3.57 -18.32
CA ILE A 179 -31.80 -2.27 -18.66
C ILE A 179 -31.64 -1.96 -20.15
N ASP A 180 -30.46 -2.21 -20.74
CA ASP A 180 -30.22 -2.04 -22.18
C ASP A 180 -31.15 -2.89 -23.04
N ASN A 181 -31.39 -4.15 -22.64
CA ASN A 181 -32.28 -5.04 -23.37
C ASN A 181 -33.73 -4.55 -23.34
N ILE A 182 -34.18 -4.01 -22.20
CA ILE A 182 -35.51 -3.42 -22.03
C ILE A 182 -35.62 -2.13 -22.85
N CYS A 183 -34.60 -1.27 -22.82
CA CYS A 183 -34.55 -0.02 -23.59
C CYS A 183 -34.52 -0.25 -25.11
N LYS A 184 -33.86 -1.33 -25.57
CA LYS A 184 -33.81 -1.69 -27.01
C LYS A 184 -35.10 -2.36 -27.49
N ASN A 185 -35.74 -3.16 -26.65
CA ASN A 185 -36.93 -3.94 -27.00
C ASN A 185 -38.04 -3.70 -25.97
N PRO A 186 -38.64 -2.49 -25.94
CA PRO A 186 -39.60 -2.14 -24.90
C PRO A 186 -40.83 -3.03 -24.94
N THR A 187 -41.33 -3.45 -26.11
CA THR A 187 -42.57 -4.25 -26.23
C THR A 187 -42.42 -5.72 -25.83
N GLU A 188 -41.20 -6.21 -25.57
CA GLU A 188 -40.97 -7.64 -25.37
C GLU A 188 -40.95 -8.02 -23.88
N GLU A 189 -42.02 -8.67 -23.41
CA GLU A 189 -42.19 -9.03 -21.99
C GLU A 189 -41.11 -9.95 -21.43
N LYS A 190 -40.45 -10.75 -22.29
CA LYS A 190 -39.39 -11.67 -21.85
C LYS A 190 -38.21 -10.93 -21.22
N TYR A 191 -37.92 -9.69 -21.66
CA TYR A 191 -36.83 -8.88 -21.12
C TYR A 191 -37.24 -8.07 -19.89
N ARG A 192 -38.55 -7.95 -19.63
CA ARG A 192 -39.11 -7.29 -18.46
C ARG A 192 -39.26 -8.20 -17.25
N LYS A 193 -38.95 -9.49 -17.38
CA LYS A 193 -39.05 -10.50 -16.31
C LYS A 193 -37.65 -11.03 -15.99
N ILE A 194 -37.21 -10.83 -14.74
CA ILE A 194 -35.92 -11.33 -14.25
C ILE A 194 -36.20 -12.40 -13.19
N LYS A 195 -35.76 -13.63 -13.45
CA LYS A 195 -35.86 -14.75 -12.52
C LYS A 195 -34.80 -14.62 -11.42
N VAL A 196 -35.22 -14.49 -10.16
CA VAL A 196 -34.29 -14.33 -9.02
C VAL A 196 -33.44 -15.59 -8.80
N SER A 197 -34.01 -16.78 -9.04
CA SER A 197 -33.31 -18.07 -8.95
C SER A 197 -32.29 -18.31 -10.06
N ASN A 198 -32.13 -17.38 -11.02
CA ASN A 198 -31.12 -17.52 -12.06
C ASN A 198 -29.72 -17.49 -11.44
N LYS A 199 -28.89 -18.49 -11.75
CA LYS A 199 -27.53 -18.61 -11.21
C LYS A 199 -26.68 -17.34 -11.41
N VAL A 200 -26.80 -16.67 -12.55
CA VAL A 200 -26.08 -15.42 -12.84
C VAL A 200 -26.56 -14.29 -11.93
N PHE A 201 -27.87 -14.17 -11.73
CA PHE A 201 -28.45 -13.16 -10.85
C PHE A 201 -28.08 -13.41 -9.39
N GLN A 202 -28.17 -14.67 -8.92
CA GLN A 202 -27.89 -15.02 -7.54
C GLN A 202 -26.39 -14.86 -7.17
N GLU A 203 -25.48 -15.28 -8.04
CA GLU A 203 -24.03 -15.19 -7.76
C GLU A 203 -23.48 -13.77 -7.90
N LYS A 204 -24.01 -12.97 -8.82
CA LYS A 204 -23.42 -11.67 -9.19
C LYS A 204 -24.20 -10.46 -8.71
N VAL A 205 -25.54 -10.51 -8.70
CA VAL A 205 -26.39 -9.37 -8.37
C VAL A 205 -26.89 -9.48 -6.94
N SER A 206 -27.50 -10.61 -6.56
CA SER A 206 -28.05 -10.85 -5.22
C SER A 206 -26.99 -10.78 -4.11
N GLY A 207 -25.72 -11.10 -4.41
CA GLY A 207 -24.61 -10.96 -3.47
C GLY A 207 -24.14 -9.52 -3.18
N VAL A 208 -24.71 -8.51 -3.83
CA VAL A 208 -24.35 -7.10 -3.68
C VAL A 208 -25.51 -6.35 -3.01
N GLU A 209 -25.26 -5.83 -1.80
CA GLU A 209 -26.25 -5.05 -1.03
C GLU A 209 -26.66 -3.79 -1.81
N GLY A 210 -27.95 -3.46 -1.86
CA GLY A 210 -28.48 -2.28 -2.55
C GLY A 210 -28.96 -2.52 -3.99
N THR A 211 -28.61 -3.66 -4.61
CA THR A 211 -28.98 -3.93 -6.01
C THR A 211 -30.47 -4.25 -6.18
N ARG A 212 -31.08 -4.91 -5.20
CA ARG A 212 -32.51 -5.24 -5.21
C ARG A 212 -33.34 -3.97 -5.01
N GLU A 213 -32.92 -3.15 -4.06
CA GLU A 213 -33.50 -1.84 -3.77
C GLU A 213 -33.41 -0.93 -5.00
N TYR A 214 -32.28 -0.94 -5.71
CA TYR A 214 -32.12 -0.21 -6.98
C TYR A 214 -33.11 -0.69 -8.05
N LEU A 215 -33.27 -2.00 -8.25
CA LEU A 215 -34.23 -2.54 -9.21
C LEU A 215 -35.67 -2.18 -8.83
N GLN A 216 -36.02 -2.23 -7.54
CA GLN A 216 -37.34 -1.80 -7.06
C GLN A 216 -37.57 -0.31 -7.27
N ALA A 217 -36.57 0.53 -7.02
CA ALA A 217 -36.64 1.97 -7.24
C ALA A 217 -36.76 2.33 -8.73
N LEU A 218 -36.23 1.50 -9.64
CA LEU A 218 -36.45 1.60 -11.09
C LEU A 218 -37.84 1.14 -11.54
N GLY A 219 -38.66 0.60 -10.63
CA GLY A 219 -40.02 0.16 -10.91
C GLY A 219 -40.21 -1.35 -11.09
N PHE A 220 -39.20 -2.19 -10.80
CA PHE A 220 -39.40 -3.64 -10.79
C PHE A 220 -40.19 -4.08 -9.56
N GLU A 221 -41.26 -4.83 -9.78
CA GLU A 221 -42.08 -5.41 -8.72
C GLU A 221 -41.73 -6.88 -8.48
N SER A 222 -41.65 -7.29 -7.21
CA SER A 222 -41.43 -8.69 -6.85
C SER A 222 -42.75 -9.46 -6.89
N THR A 223 -42.86 -10.43 -7.80
CA THR A 223 -44.03 -11.30 -7.96
C THR A 223 -43.64 -12.77 -7.83
N MET A 224 -44.37 -13.54 -7.03
CA MET A 224 -44.21 -15.00 -6.98
C MET A 224 -45.04 -15.65 -8.08
N MET A 225 -44.41 -16.40 -8.97
CA MET A 225 -45.09 -17.15 -10.02
C MET A 225 -44.95 -18.66 -9.79
N PRO A 226 -46.01 -19.45 -10.00
CA PRO A 226 -45.94 -20.91 -9.94
C PRO A 226 -45.15 -21.44 -11.15
N VAL A 227 -44.22 -22.38 -10.90
CA VAL A 227 -43.48 -23.07 -11.95
C VAL A 227 -44.32 -24.24 -12.44
N GLU A 228 -44.51 -24.37 -13.76
CA GLU A 228 -45.42 -25.33 -14.41
C GLU A 228 -45.08 -26.83 -14.19
N CYS A 229 -44.13 -27.19 -13.33
CA CYS A 229 -43.65 -28.58 -13.14
C CYS A 229 -43.34 -29.01 -11.70
N GLU A 230 -43.38 -28.13 -10.70
CA GLU A 230 -43.21 -28.50 -9.28
C GLU A 230 -44.10 -27.57 -8.42
N ASP A 231 -44.57 -28.00 -7.25
CA ASP A 231 -45.27 -27.17 -6.23
C ASP A 231 -44.33 -26.11 -5.60
N LYS A 232 -43.47 -25.48 -6.40
CA LYS A 232 -42.50 -24.48 -6.00
C LYS A 232 -42.89 -23.15 -6.65
N THR A 233 -43.07 -22.14 -5.81
CA THR A 233 -43.19 -20.75 -6.22
C THR A 233 -41.79 -20.16 -6.41
N GLU A 234 -41.58 -19.48 -7.53
CA GLU A 234 -40.33 -18.77 -7.82
C GLU A 234 -40.56 -17.26 -7.83
N GLU A 235 -39.60 -16.51 -7.28
CA GLU A 235 -39.64 -15.05 -7.29
C GLU A 235 -39.13 -14.49 -8.63
N TYR A 236 -39.95 -13.65 -9.25
CA TYR A 236 -39.61 -12.88 -10.45
C TYR A 236 -39.68 -11.39 -10.14
N LEU A 237 -38.68 -10.65 -10.60
CA LEU A 237 -38.74 -9.18 -10.69
C LEU A 237 -39.33 -8.82 -12.03
N VAL A 238 -40.53 -8.25 -12.03
CA VAL A 238 -41.29 -7.90 -13.24
C VAL A 238 -41.41 -6.40 -13.36
N LEU A 239 -41.02 -5.86 -14.50
CA LEU A 239 -41.19 -4.45 -14.82
C LEU A 239 -42.53 -4.26 -15.57
N PRO A 240 -43.49 -3.48 -15.03
CA PRO A 240 -44.72 -3.14 -15.75
C PRO A 240 -44.40 -2.33 -17.02
N PRO A 241 -45.34 -2.22 -17.98
CA PRO A 241 -45.15 -1.42 -19.18
C PRO A 241 -44.81 0.03 -18.82
N GLN A 242 -43.59 0.44 -19.16
CA GLN A 242 -43.09 1.79 -18.95
C GLN A 242 -43.36 2.67 -20.17
N GLU A 243 -43.63 3.95 -19.91
CA GLU A 243 -43.76 4.98 -20.94
C GLU A 243 -42.38 5.36 -21.52
N SER A 244 -42.37 6.07 -22.66
CA SER A 244 -41.12 6.48 -23.33
C SER A 244 -40.24 7.37 -22.43
N GLU A 245 -40.86 8.24 -21.62
CA GLU A 245 -40.14 9.15 -20.71
C GLU A 245 -39.47 8.39 -19.55
N ALA A 246 -40.15 7.38 -19.00
CA ALA A 246 -39.59 6.52 -17.96
C ALA A 246 -38.39 5.69 -18.48
N LEU A 247 -38.40 5.28 -19.75
CA LEU A 247 -37.27 4.60 -20.38
C LEU A 247 -36.05 5.52 -20.55
N GLU A 248 -36.27 6.81 -20.81
CA GLU A 248 -35.19 7.81 -20.87
C GLU A 248 -34.59 8.08 -19.48
N GLN A 249 -35.44 8.25 -18.46
CA GLN A 249 -34.99 8.39 -17.07
C GLN A 249 -34.21 7.16 -16.59
N MET A 250 -34.65 5.95 -16.95
CA MET A 250 -33.93 4.70 -16.62
C MET A 250 -32.52 4.65 -17.21
N LYS A 251 -32.28 5.24 -18.39
CA LYS A 251 -30.94 5.36 -18.98
C LYS A 251 -30.07 6.34 -18.18
N VAL A 252 -30.62 7.50 -17.79
CA VAL A 252 -29.89 8.47 -16.96
C VAL A 252 -29.49 7.85 -15.63
N HIS A 253 -30.41 7.14 -14.96
CA HIS A 253 -30.10 6.46 -13.70
C HIS A 253 -29.09 5.34 -13.87
N LEU A 254 -29.10 4.63 -15.00
CA LEU A 254 -28.05 3.66 -15.31
C LEU A 254 -26.67 4.32 -15.45
N GLU A 255 -26.59 5.46 -16.12
CA GLU A 255 -25.34 6.24 -16.21
C GLU A 255 -24.88 6.69 -14.82
N CYS A 256 -25.79 7.15 -13.96
CA CYS A 256 -25.48 7.48 -12.57
C CYS A 256 -24.97 6.26 -11.78
N LEU A 257 -25.56 5.07 -11.96
CA LEU A 257 -25.08 3.84 -11.33
C LEU A 257 -23.67 3.46 -11.81
N GLN A 258 -23.37 3.65 -13.10
CA GLN A 258 -22.06 3.35 -13.68
C GLN A 258 -20.96 4.32 -13.21
N GLN A 259 -21.28 5.60 -13.07
CA GLN A 259 -20.36 6.64 -12.61
C GLN A 259 -20.34 6.82 -11.08
N GLY A 260 -21.19 6.09 -10.36
CA GLY A 260 -21.30 6.20 -8.91
C GLY A 260 -19.98 5.87 -8.20
N GLU A 261 -19.62 6.69 -7.21
CA GLU A 261 -18.46 6.49 -6.36
C GLU A 261 -18.88 6.09 -4.93
N PRO A 262 -18.11 5.22 -4.26
CA PRO A 262 -18.39 4.82 -2.88
C PRO A 262 -18.22 6.00 -1.93
N ILE A 263 -19.23 6.21 -1.07
CA ILE A 263 -19.20 7.30 -0.10
C ILE A 263 -18.34 6.86 1.09
N ARG A 264 -17.24 7.57 1.31
CA ARG A 264 -16.32 7.30 2.41
C ARG A 264 -16.29 8.48 3.37
N ALA A 265 -16.19 8.17 4.66
CA ALA A 265 -15.99 9.17 5.68
C ALA A 265 -14.67 9.90 5.40
N LYS A 266 -14.72 11.24 5.34
CA LYS A 266 -13.52 12.07 5.15
C LYS A 266 -12.79 12.17 6.48
N LEU A 267 -11.46 12.15 6.48
CA LEU A 267 -10.71 12.32 7.73
C LEU A 267 -10.96 13.74 8.27
N ASP A 268 -11.35 13.84 9.53
CA ASP A 268 -11.41 15.13 10.22
C ASP A 268 -9.98 15.50 10.61
N ARG A 269 -9.48 16.60 10.04
CA ARG A 269 -8.11 17.07 10.28
C ARG A 269 -7.97 17.71 11.67
N GLN A 270 -9.08 18.10 12.30
CA GLN A 270 -9.14 18.77 13.60
C GLN A 270 -8.03 19.81 13.78
N PRO A 271 -8.06 20.92 13.02
CA PRO A 271 -7.04 21.95 13.11
C PRO A 271 -6.99 22.49 14.54
N GLN A 272 -5.84 22.33 15.19
CA GLN A 272 -5.58 22.85 16.53
C GLN A 272 -4.39 23.79 16.48
N VAL A 273 -4.49 24.90 17.20
CA VAL A 273 -3.44 25.92 17.22
C VAL A 273 -2.80 25.95 18.60
N PHE A 274 -1.48 25.90 18.61
CA PHE A 274 -0.69 25.86 19.82
C PHE A 274 0.34 26.99 19.89
N ARG A 275 0.57 27.51 21.10
CA ARG A 275 1.74 28.31 21.42
C ARG A 275 2.86 27.43 21.96
N PRO A 276 4.13 27.64 21.54
CA PRO A 276 5.27 26.98 22.15
C PRO A 276 5.32 27.29 23.65
N SER A 277 5.57 26.29 24.49
CA SER A 277 5.86 26.53 25.91
C SER A 277 7.26 27.11 26.07
N GLN A 278 7.39 28.09 26.97
CA GLN A 278 8.67 28.75 27.27
C GLN A 278 9.66 27.82 27.98
N HIS A 279 9.18 26.76 28.63
CA HIS A 279 10.01 25.79 29.35
C HIS A 279 10.55 24.66 28.45
N ALA A 280 10.06 24.50 27.22
CA ALA A 280 10.47 23.40 26.33
C ALA A 280 11.94 23.47 25.90
N THR A 281 12.59 24.63 26.00
CA THR A 281 14.01 24.82 25.65
C THR A 281 14.95 24.79 26.85
N HIS A 282 14.42 24.70 28.07
CA HIS A 282 15.21 24.75 29.29
C HIS A 282 15.52 23.33 29.78
N PHE A 283 16.70 22.81 29.42
CA PHE A 283 17.15 21.47 29.79
C PHE A 283 18.23 21.55 30.88
N GLU A 284 17.82 21.77 32.13
CA GLU A 284 18.71 21.59 33.28
C GLU A 284 18.47 20.19 33.87
N LEU A 285 19.45 19.30 33.66
CA LEU A 285 19.40 17.91 34.12
C LEU A 285 20.48 17.69 35.19
N PRO A 286 20.20 16.89 36.24
CA PRO A 286 21.20 16.53 37.24
C PRO A 286 22.42 15.83 36.62
N PRO A 287 23.64 16.02 37.16
CA PRO A 287 24.86 15.36 36.68
C PRO A 287 24.75 13.83 36.59
N ASP A 288 23.99 13.21 37.50
CA ASP A 288 23.76 11.76 37.53
C ASP A 288 23.04 11.23 36.27
N PHE A 289 22.28 12.08 35.57
CA PHE A 289 21.67 11.71 34.29
C PHE A 289 22.71 11.36 33.22
N TYR A 290 23.90 11.95 33.29
CA TYR A 290 24.98 11.71 32.34
C TYR A 290 25.84 10.49 32.72
N ASN A 291 25.61 9.91 33.89
CA ASN A 291 26.34 8.73 34.35
C ASN A 291 25.71 7.47 33.78
N LEU A 292 26.43 6.78 32.90
CA LEU A 292 25.96 5.56 32.28
C LEU A 292 25.87 4.42 33.30
N THR A 293 24.69 3.83 33.43
CA THR A 293 24.49 2.68 34.32
C THR A 293 25.05 1.39 33.69
N PRO A 294 25.47 0.39 34.50
CA PRO A 294 25.95 -0.88 33.98
C PRO A 294 24.86 -1.66 33.21
N GLU A 295 23.59 -1.39 33.47
CA GLU A 295 22.47 -1.98 32.73
C GLU A 295 22.31 -1.39 31.33
N GLU A 296 22.42 -0.06 31.20
CA GLU A 296 22.41 0.64 29.91
C GLU A 296 23.59 0.19 29.04
N LEU A 297 24.78 0.04 29.62
CA LEU A 297 25.96 -0.44 28.90
C LEU A 297 25.77 -1.85 28.34
N LYS A 298 25.15 -2.76 29.12
CA LYS A 298 24.81 -4.12 28.64
C LYS A 298 23.78 -4.09 27.51
N LYS A 299 22.74 -3.26 27.63
CA LYS A 299 21.73 -3.08 26.57
C LYS A 299 22.36 -2.51 25.30
N GLU A 300 23.23 -1.51 25.42
CA GLU A 300 23.94 -0.94 24.26
C GLU A 300 24.83 -1.99 23.57
N GLN A 301 25.53 -2.82 24.35
CA GLN A 301 26.32 -3.93 23.81
C GLN A 301 25.46 -4.94 23.05
N GLN A 302 24.30 -5.33 23.60
CA GLN A 302 23.36 -6.23 22.94
C GLN A 302 22.84 -5.62 21.63
N LEU A 303 22.39 -4.37 21.66
CA LEU A 303 21.83 -3.68 20.51
C LEU A 303 22.88 -3.50 19.39
N LYS A 304 24.13 -3.20 19.76
CA LYS A 304 25.26 -3.19 18.81
C LYS A 304 25.53 -4.58 18.23
N SER A 305 25.50 -5.63 19.06
CA SER A 305 25.72 -7.01 18.58
C SER A 305 24.64 -7.46 17.59
N GLU A 306 23.37 -7.14 17.85
CA GLU A 306 22.26 -7.42 16.95
C GLU A 306 22.36 -6.63 15.63
N ILE A 307 22.79 -5.36 15.68
CA ILE A 307 23.03 -4.57 14.47
C ILE A 307 24.15 -5.19 13.63
N VAL A 308 25.24 -5.63 14.27
CA VAL A 308 26.35 -6.28 13.58
C VAL A 308 25.89 -7.60 12.97
N GLU A 309 25.13 -8.42 13.69
CA GLU A 309 24.58 -9.67 13.19
C GLU A 309 23.63 -9.44 12.01
N ARG A 310 22.70 -8.48 12.15
CA ARG A 310 21.76 -8.08 11.09
C ARG A 310 22.49 -7.60 9.83
N ASN A 311 23.57 -6.84 10.00
CA ASN A 311 24.37 -6.31 8.89
C ASN A 311 25.32 -7.37 8.29
N ALA A 312 25.76 -8.34 9.08
CA ALA A 312 26.59 -9.46 8.64
C ALA A 312 25.79 -10.48 7.84
N MET A 313 24.48 -10.57 8.07
CA MET A 313 23.60 -11.47 7.32
C MET A 313 23.39 -10.99 5.87
N LEU A 314 23.63 -11.87 4.90
CA LEU A 314 23.39 -11.60 3.48
C LEU A 314 21.88 -11.51 3.21
N ARG A 315 21.31 -10.30 3.33
CA ARG A 315 19.91 -10.04 2.98
C ARG A 315 19.76 -9.93 1.47
N THR A 316 18.82 -10.70 0.90
CA THR A 316 18.45 -10.57 -0.51
C THR A 316 17.76 -9.22 -0.76
N LYS A 317 17.76 -8.73 -2.01
CA LYS A 317 17.03 -7.51 -2.39
C LYS A 317 15.55 -7.58 -1.98
N ALA A 318 14.93 -8.75 -2.15
CA ALA A 318 13.54 -8.99 -1.79
C ALA A 318 13.28 -8.88 -0.28
N MET A 319 14.23 -9.32 0.57
CA MET A 319 14.09 -9.16 2.02
C MET A 319 14.14 -7.70 2.45
N ARG A 320 15.04 -6.89 1.87
CA ARG A 320 15.13 -5.45 2.19
C ARG A 320 13.88 -4.68 1.76
N GLU A 321 13.42 -4.94 0.55
CA GLU A 321 12.23 -4.28 -0.02
C GLU A 321 10.96 -4.64 0.78
N LYS A 322 10.82 -5.90 1.20
CA LYS A 322 9.70 -6.35 2.04
C LYS A 322 9.70 -5.70 3.42
N ASP A 323 10.88 -5.56 4.04
CA ASP A 323 11.01 -4.90 5.34
C ASP A 323 10.70 -3.41 5.26
N GLU A 324 11.26 -2.72 4.26
CA GLU A 324 10.97 -1.31 4.02
C GLU A 324 9.48 -1.09 3.76
N GLN A 325 8.84 -1.98 3.01
CA GLN A 325 7.41 -1.92 2.76
C GLN A 325 6.57 -2.19 4.02
N ARG A 326 7.07 -3.02 4.95
CA ARG A 326 6.45 -3.22 6.26
C ARG A 326 6.59 -1.98 7.13
N GLU A 327 7.76 -1.37 7.19
CA GLU A 327 7.99 -0.12 7.93
C GLU A 327 7.10 1.00 7.40
N ARG A 328 6.98 1.10 6.07
CA ARG A 328 6.06 2.05 5.42
C ARG A 328 4.60 1.80 5.77
N ARG A 329 4.17 0.54 5.93
CA ARG A 329 2.79 0.19 6.31
C ARG A 329 2.55 0.19 7.82
N LYS A 330 3.57 0.50 8.63
CA LYS A 330 3.47 0.48 10.10
C LYS A 330 2.48 1.51 10.62
N TYR A 331 2.35 2.66 9.94
CA TYR A 331 1.49 3.75 10.37
C TYR A 331 0.40 4.04 9.34
N ASN A 332 -0.85 4.14 9.81
CA ASN A 332 -1.99 4.50 8.99
C ASN A 332 -2.27 6.00 8.98
N TYR A 333 -1.84 6.70 10.03
CA TYR A 333 -2.08 8.12 10.27
C TYR A 333 -0.75 8.83 10.54
N ALA A 334 -0.71 10.12 10.23
CA ALA A 334 0.40 11.01 10.51
C ALA A 334 -0.10 12.27 11.22
N LEU A 335 0.58 12.68 12.28
CA LEU A 335 0.33 13.95 12.98
C LEU A 335 1.33 15.00 12.51
N LEU A 336 0.84 16.01 11.80
CA LEU A 336 1.69 17.06 11.26
C LEU A 336 1.51 18.34 12.05
N ARG A 337 2.62 18.95 12.43
CA ARG A 337 2.67 20.27 13.05
C ARG A 337 3.37 21.23 12.11
N VAL A 338 2.78 22.38 11.82
CA VAL A 338 3.35 23.42 10.97
C VAL A 338 3.65 24.62 11.85
N ARG A 339 4.94 24.94 12.01
CA ARG A 339 5.40 26.13 12.69
C ARG A 339 5.29 27.32 11.74
N MET A 340 4.49 28.29 12.14
CA MET A 340 4.29 29.54 11.45
C MET A 340 5.39 30.56 11.83
N PRO A 341 5.64 31.58 10.99
CA PRO A 341 6.64 32.64 11.24
C PRO A 341 6.41 33.45 12.53
N ASP A 342 5.16 33.56 12.98
CA ASP A 342 4.75 34.19 14.24
C ASP A 342 5.03 33.30 15.47
N GLY A 343 5.61 32.11 15.26
CA GLY A 343 5.93 31.14 16.30
C GLY A 343 4.76 30.22 16.67
N ILE A 344 3.58 30.42 16.09
CA ILE A 344 2.40 29.59 16.33
C ILE A 344 2.58 28.23 15.66
N ILE A 345 2.07 27.16 16.29
CA ILE A 345 2.13 25.80 15.75
C ILE A 345 0.72 25.35 15.40
N LEU A 346 0.47 25.12 14.11
CA LEU A 346 -0.75 24.51 13.61
C LEU A 346 -0.60 22.99 13.58
N GLN A 347 -1.47 22.27 14.28
CA GLN A 347 -1.54 20.81 14.29
C GLN A 347 -2.68 20.32 13.42
N GLY A 348 -2.43 19.27 12.62
CA GLY A 348 -3.46 18.58 11.85
C GLY A 348 -3.18 17.07 11.77
N THR A 349 -4.24 16.29 11.71
CA THR A 349 -4.17 14.83 11.56
C THR A 349 -4.40 14.44 10.11
N PHE A 350 -3.53 13.60 9.55
CA PHE A 350 -3.53 13.19 8.14
C PHE A 350 -3.46 11.67 8.00
N LEU A 351 -3.83 11.15 6.82
CA LEU A 351 -3.50 9.76 6.48
C LEU A 351 -2.01 9.67 6.12
N ALA A 352 -1.32 8.61 6.54
CA ALA A 352 0.09 8.43 6.16
C ALA A 352 0.28 8.38 4.63
N TRP A 353 -0.74 7.88 3.92
CA TRP A 353 -0.77 7.73 2.46
C TRP A 353 -1.46 8.90 1.76
N GLU A 354 -1.75 9.99 2.47
CA GLU A 354 -2.28 11.20 1.85
C GLU A 354 -1.20 11.88 0.99
N LYS A 355 -1.64 12.62 -0.02
CA LYS A 355 -0.75 13.39 -0.89
C LYS A 355 -0.26 14.65 -0.18
N VAL A 356 0.95 15.10 -0.51
CA VAL A 356 1.51 16.37 -0.01
C VAL A 356 0.63 17.56 -0.42
N ALA A 357 0.00 17.53 -1.60
CA ALA A 357 -0.96 18.54 -2.04
C ALA A 357 -2.12 18.76 -1.04
N ALA A 358 -2.58 17.71 -0.35
CA ALA A 358 -3.66 17.81 0.62
C ALA A 358 -3.25 18.58 1.89
N LEU A 359 -1.96 18.48 2.27
CA LEU A 359 -1.36 19.28 3.33
C LEU A 359 -1.24 20.76 2.90
N TYR A 360 -0.83 21.03 1.66
CA TYR A 360 -0.80 22.40 1.12
C TYR A 360 -2.18 23.03 1.10
N GLN A 361 -3.21 22.30 0.64
CA GLN A 361 -4.60 22.73 0.69
C GLN A 361 -5.06 23.01 2.12
N PHE A 362 -4.76 22.11 3.07
CA PHE A 362 -5.08 22.34 4.48
C PHE A 362 -4.47 23.63 5.02
N VAL A 363 -3.18 23.88 4.75
CA VAL A 363 -2.54 25.12 5.19
C VAL A 363 -3.20 26.33 4.52
N ARG A 364 -3.45 26.29 3.20
CA ARG A 364 -4.18 27.36 2.46
C ARG A 364 -5.54 27.66 3.08
N ASP A 365 -6.30 26.64 3.45
CA ASP A 365 -7.63 26.77 4.05
C ASP A 365 -7.59 27.40 5.45
N THR A 366 -6.48 27.25 6.18
CA THR A 366 -6.29 27.83 7.52
C THR A 366 -5.74 29.25 7.50
N LEU A 367 -5.11 29.66 6.40
CA LEU A 367 -4.56 31.00 6.21
C LEU A 367 -5.68 32.01 5.89
N GLU A 368 -5.49 33.26 6.30
CA GLU A 368 -6.37 34.36 5.91
C GLU A 368 -6.13 34.77 4.44
N ASN A 369 -4.85 34.81 4.02
CA ASN A 369 -4.42 35.05 2.64
C ASN A 369 -3.94 33.77 1.95
N GLY A 370 -4.81 32.75 1.86
CA GLY A 370 -4.47 31.44 1.29
C GLY A 370 -4.07 31.42 -0.20
N TRP A 371 -4.22 32.54 -0.91
CA TRP A 371 -3.84 32.69 -2.33
C TRP A 371 -2.34 32.93 -2.54
N GLN A 372 -1.61 33.35 -1.50
CA GLN A 372 -0.19 33.67 -1.63
C GLN A 372 0.68 32.41 -1.72
N PRO A 373 1.72 32.38 -2.58
CA PRO A 373 2.68 31.28 -2.65
C PRO A 373 3.50 31.13 -1.37
N PHE A 374 3.58 29.91 -0.83
CA PHE A 374 4.40 29.56 0.33
C PHE A 374 5.09 28.22 0.13
N GLU A 375 6.13 28.01 0.93
CA GLU A 375 6.91 26.78 0.98
C GLU A 375 6.79 26.13 2.37
N LEU A 376 6.79 24.79 2.39
CA LEU A 376 6.86 24.00 3.61
C LEU A 376 8.20 23.26 3.65
N MET A 377 8.93 23.42 4.76
CA MET A 377 10.20 22.73 5.00
C MET A 377 10.01 21.57 5.96
N ALA A 378 10.43 20.38 5.55
CA ALA A 378 10.44 19.17 6.36
C ALA A 378 11.58 19.16 7.41
N PRO A 379 11.47 18.34 8.47
CA PRO A 379 12.57 18.13 9.40
C PRO A 379 13.84 17.71 8.65
N GLY A 380 14.91 18.47 8.79
CA GLY A 380 16.15 18.27 8.02
C GLY A 380 16.37 19.25 6.85
N GLY A 381 15.49 20.24 6.67
CA GLY A 381 15.67 21.33 5.71
C GLY A 381 15.30 20.98 4.26
N GLN A 382 14.67 19.82 4.05
CA GLN A 382 14.15 19.46 2.74
C GLN A 382 12.89 20.28 2.42
N LYS A 383 12.92 21.04 1.33
CA LYS A 383 11.73 21.72 0.81
C LYS A 383 10.75 20.70 0.23
N LEU A 384 9.51 20.73 0.71
CA LEU A 384 8.43 19.92 0.15
C LEU A 384 7.93 20.60 -1.12
N LYS A 385 7.89 19.87 -2.23
CA LYS A 385 7.27 20.39 -3.46
C LYS A 385 5.76 20.24 -3.34
N ASP A 386 5.03 21.25 -3.82
CA ASP A 386 3.57 21.18 -4.01
C ASP A 386 3.28 20.31 -5.26
N ASP A 387 3.62 19.02 -5.17
CA ASP A 387 3.44 18.04 -6.24
C ASP A 387 2.39 17.00 -5.79
N GLU A 388 1.39 16.77 -6.64
CA GLU A 388 0.30 15.82 -6.38
C GLU A 388 0.75 14.35 -6.40
N SER A 389 1.97 14.07 -6.85
CA SER A 389 2.50 12.70 -6.91
C SER A 389 3.12 12.21 -5.60
N MET A 390 3.61 13.12 -4.75
CA MET A 390 4.31 12.75 -3.51
C MET A 390 3.35 12.42 -2.38
N VAL A 391 3.60 11.33 -1.66
CA VAL A 391 2.84 10.93 -0.45
C VAL A 391 3.60 11.23 0.83
N LEU A 392 2.88 11.55 1.90
CA LEU A 392 3.47 11.95 3.18
C LEU A 392 4.43 10.90 3.77
N ASN A 393 4.11 9.61 3.60
CA ASN A 393 4.95 8.50 4.05
C ASN A 393 6.30 8.42 3.31
N GLU A 394 6.34 8.77 2.01
CA GLU A 394 7.58 8.79 1.24
C GLU A 394 8.49 9.95 1.62
N CYS A 395 7.92 11.04 2.13
CA CYS A 395 8.64 12.19 2.65
C CYS A 395 9.10 12.01 4.11
N ASN A 396 8.97 10.82 4.70
CA ASN A 396 9.26 10.53 6.12
C ASN A 396 8.50 11.45 7.10
N LEU A 397 7.29 11.88 6.72
CA LEU A 397 6.46 12.75 7.57
C LEU A 397 5.56 11.95 8.53
N ALA A 398 5.42 10.64 8.30
CA ALA A 398 4.73 9.72 9.20
C ALA A 398 5.74 9.09 10.19
N PRO A 399 5.35 8.85 11.47
CA PRO A 399 4.03 9.05 12.07
C PRO A 399 3.79 10.47 12.61
N ALA A 400 4.84 11.26 12.81
CA ALA A 400 4.70 12.65 13.25
C ALA A 400 5.87 13.49 12.74
N ALA A 401 5.59 14.70 12.29
CA ALA A 401 6.62 15.62 11.81
C ALA A 401 6.28 17.08 12.14
N LEU A 402 7.33 17.87 12.39
CA LEU A 402 7.27 19.31 12.55
C LEU A 402 7.80 19.99 11.29
N LEU A 403 6.92 20.64 10.55
CA LEU A 403 7.21 21.42 9.36
C LEU A 403 7.42 22.88 9.73
N THR A 404 8.24 23.58 8.96
CA THR A 404 8.39 25.04 9.08
C THR A 404 7.79 25.70 7.86
N PHE A 405 6.87 26.65 8.09
CA PHE A 405 6.27 27.46 7.05
C PHE A 405 7.17 28.66 6.73
N SER A 406 7.37 28.92 5.44
CA SER A 406 8.02 30.13 4.95
C SER A 406 7.29 30.65 3.72
N TRP A 407 7.08 31.96 3.63
CA TRP A 407 6.63 32.58 2.40
C TRP A 407 7.66 32.43 1.28
N ASP A 408 7.19 32.37 0.03
CA ASP A 408 8.10 32.36 -1.12
C ASP A 408 8.96 33.63 -1.15
N ALA A 409 10.15 33.56 -1.72
CA ALA A 409 11.13 34.64 -1.75
C ALA A 409 10.58 35.93 -2.38
N ALA A 410 9.73 35.80 -3.40
CA ALA A 410 9.05 36.94 -4.02
C ALA A 410 8.06 37.62 -3.05
N VAL A 411 7.25 36.82 -2.36
CA VAL A 411 6.28 37.32 -1.38
C VAL A 411 6.99 37.93 -0.17
N LEU A 412 8.09 37.34 0.28
CA LEU A 412 8.94 37.91 1.34
C LEU A 412 9.52 39.26 0.94
N ALA A 413 9.96 39.43 -0.31
CA ALA A 413 10.46 40.70 -0.82
C ALA A 413 9.36 41.78 -0.83
N ASP A 414 8.14 41.42 -1.24
CA ASP A 414 6.99 42.32 -1.23
C ASP A 414 6.55 42.70 0.20
N ILE A 415 6.54 41.75 1.13
CA ILE A 415 6.26 42.00 2.55
C ILE A 415 7.33 42.90 3.18
N ALA A 416 8.60 42.69 2.83
CA ALA A 416 9.70 43.54 3.28
C ALA A 416 9.57 44.96 2.71
N ALA A 417 9.20 45.10 1.43
CA ALA A 417 8.92 46.38 0.79
C ALA A 417 7.70 47.09 1.41
N ALA A 418 6.70 46.33 1.88
CA ALA A 418 5.50 46.84 2.56
C ALA A 418 5.71 47.18 4.05
N GLY A 419 6.94 47.10 4.59
CA GLY A 419 7.27 47.52 5.95
C GLY A 419 7.22 46.41 7.02
N GLY A 420 7.31 45.14 6.62
CA GLY A 420 7.66 44.02 7.52
C GLY A 420 6.61 43.60 8.55
N LYS A 421 5.41 44.18 8.53
CA LYS A 421 4.29 43.69 9.35
C LYS A 421 3.63 42.52 8.62
N THR A 422 4.08 41.31 8.91
CA THR A 422 3.28 40.12 8.60
C THR A 422 2.01 40.19 9.45
N ALA A 423 0.89 40.52 8.81
CA ALA A 423 -0.42 40.43 9.42
C ALA A 423 -0.66 39.01 9.93
N ILE A 424 -1.59 38.88 10.87
CA ILE A 424 -2.09 37.63 11.40
C ILE A 424 -2.27 36.63 10.25
N LEU A 425 -1.51 35.53 10.27
CA LEU A 425 -1.43 34.60 9.13
C LEU A 425 -2.61 33.64 9.10
N LEU A 426 -3.08 33.25 10.28
CA LEU A 426 -4.15 32.27 10.47
C LEU A 426 -5.50 32.97 10.66
N LYS A 427 -6.58 32.32 10.22
CA LYS A 427 -7.94 32.81 10.43
C LYS A 427 -8.22 33.09 11.93
N PRO A 428 -8.91 34.19 12.27
CA PRO A 428 -9.13 34.62 13.65
C PRO A 428 -9.87 33.57 14.50
N ALA A 429 -10.81 32.83 13.91
CA ALA A 429 -11.54 31.75 14.58
C ALA A 429 -10.65 30.63 15.15
N LEU A 430 -9.48 30.39 14.54
CA LEU A 430 -8.51 29.41 15.02
C LEU A 430 -7.61 29.98 16.12
N LEU A 431 -7.43 31.30 16.16
CA LEU A 431 -6.60 32.00 17.14
C LEU A 431 -7.33 32.21 18.48
N GLU A 432 -8.66 32.22 18.47
CA GLU A 432 -9.46 32.29 19.71
C GLU A 432 -9.31 31.03 20.57
N ASN A 433 -9.01 29.87 19.96
CA ASN A 433 -8.89 28.57 20.63
C ASN A 433 -7.44 28.12 20.86
N ILE A 434 -6.49 29.06 20.93
CA ILE A 434 -5.07 28.73 21.12
C ILE A 434 -4.85 28.04 22.47
N LYS A 435 -4.22 26.86 22.41
CA LYS A 435 -3.76 26.13 23.58
C LYS A 435 -2.27 26.30 23.78
N THR A 436 -1.78 26.18 25.00
CA THR A 436 -0.33 26.08 25.25
C THR A 436 0.09 24.64 25.05
N LEU A 437 1.13 24.40 24.25
CA LEU A 437 1.69 23.06 24.09
C LEU A 437 2.45 22.72 25.37
N SER A 438 1.90 21.83 26.20
CA SER A 438 2.50 21.40 27.47
C SER A 438 3.78 20.60 27.25
#